data_AF-A0A356C1R1-F1
#
_entry.id   AF-A0A356C1R1-F1
#
_cell.length_a   1.000
_cell.length_b   1.000
_cell.length_c   1.000
_cell.angle_alpha   90.00
_cell.angle_beta   90.00
_cell.angle_gamma   90.00
#
_symmetry.space_group_name_H-M   'P 1'
#
loop_
_entity.id
_entity.type
_entity.pdbx_description
1 polymer ?
#
loop_
_entity_poly.entity_id
_entity_poly.type
_entity_poly.pdbx_seq_one_letter_code
_entity_poly.pdbx_strand_id
1 'polypeptide(L)' 'ENLDFAYKIKSVCDAMYPGLMRPVQVHREARYNQHLHPASLIVELGSVETTLEEALLAAELLASVLVKVL' A
#
# COMPACT_ATOMS: atom_id res chain seq x y z
N GLU A 1 -9.57 -12.36 -0.09
CA GLU A 1 -8.29 -12.47 -0.82
C GLU A 1 -7.56 -11.14 -0.96
N ASN A 2 -7.95 -10.22 -1.85
CA ASN A 2 -7.19 -8.97 -2.04
C ASN A 2 -7.23 -8.05 -0.80
N LEU A 3 -8.38 -8.00 -0.12
CA LEU A 3 -8.50 -7.23 1.13
C LEU A 3 -7.56 -7.79 2.22
N ASP A 4 -7.51 -9.12 2.37
CA ASP A 4 -6.63 -9.76 3.35
C ASP A 4 -5.16 -9.53 3.00
N PHE A 5 -4.82 -9.55 1.71
CA PHE A 5 -3.47 -9.22 1.23
C PHE A 5 -3.09 -7.77 1.53
N ALA A 6 -4.02 -6.81 1.33
CA ALA A 6 -3.80 -5.42 1.70
C ALA A 6 -3.55 -5.26 3.21
N TYR A 7 -4.32 -5.95 4.05
CA TYR A 7 -4.09 -5.93 5.51
C TYR A 7 -2.79 -6.61 5.93
N LYS A 8 -2.36 -7.68 5.23
CA LYS A 8 -1.05 -8.29 5.46
C LYS A 8 0.07 -7.29 5.19
N ILE A 9 0.03 -6.59 4.05
CA ILE A 9 1.00 -5.52 3.72
C ILE A 9 0.97 -4.43 4.78
N LYS A 10 -0.22 -3.93 5.14
CA LYS A 10 -0.39 -2.88 6.14
C LYS A 10 0.20 -3.28 7.50
N SER A 11 -0.05 -4.50 7.96
CA SER A 11 0.44 -4.99 9.25
C SER A 11 1.97 -5.06 9.29
N VAL A 12 2.60 -5.55 8.21
CA VAL A 12 4.07 -5.59 8.12
C VAL A 12 4.64 -4.18 7.99
N CYS A 13 4.00 -3.30 7.21
CA CYS A 13 4.38 -1.90 7.09
C CYS A 13 4.34 -1.19 8.45
N ASP A 14 3.28 -1.39 9.24
CA ASP A 14 3.15 -0.77 10.57
C ASP A 14 4.19 -1.27 11.56
N ALA A 15 4.60 -2.54 11.46
CA ALA A 15 5.65 -3.11 12.29
C ALA A 15 7.04 -2.57 11.92
N MET A 16 7.30 -2.35 10.63
CA MET A 16 8.60 -1.86 10.13
C MET A 16 8.73 -0.33 10.19
N TYR A 17 7.67 0.38 9.81
CA TYR A 17 7.64 1.82 9.59
C TYR A 17 6.33 2.42 10.15
N PRO A 18 6.20 2.54 11.48
CA PRO A 18 4.99 3.08 12.11
C PRO A 18 4.60 4.45 11.55
N GLY A 19 3.35 4.58 11.09
CA GLY A 19 2.81 5.83 10.56
C GLY A 19 3.09 6.10 9.07
N LEU A 20 3.87 5.26 8.38
CA LEU A 20 4.15 5.43 6.95
C LEU A 20 2.89 5.26 6.09
N MET A 21 2.06 4.26 6.39
CA MET A 21 0.90 3.90 5.57
C MET A 21 -0.41 4.27 6.26
N ARG A 22 -1.30 4.95 5.52
CA ARG A 22 -2.67 5.27 5.96
C ARG A 22 -3.54 3.98 6.03
N PRO A 23 -4.69 4.01 6.73
CA PRO A 23 -5.61 2.86 6.76
C PRO A 23 -6.05 2.41 5.36
N VAL A 24 -6.26 1.10 5.19
CA VAL A 24 -6.75 0.52 3.94
C VAL A 24 -8.12 1.09 3.61
N GLN A 25 -8.29 1.57 2.38
CA GLN A 25 -9.54 2.11 1.88
C GLN A 25 -10.27 1.10 1.01
N VAL A 26 -11.60 0.99 1.18
CA VAL A 26 -12.46 0.14 0.36
C VAL A 26 -13.56 1.00 -0.25
N HIS A 27 -13.45 1.25 -1.55
CA HIS A 27 -14.43 2.01 -2.32
C HIS A 27 -15.44 1.06 -2.94
N ARG A 28 -16.69 1.09 -2.45
CA ARG A 28 -17.75 0.15 -2.90
C ARG A 28 -18.35 0.51 -4.26
N GLU A 29 -18.30 1.78 -4.62
CA GLU A 29 -18.93 2.32 -5.84
C GLU A 29 -17.95 2.47 -7.01
N ALA A 30 -16.65 2.27 -6.76
CA ALA A 30 -15.61 2.36 -7.78
C ALA A 30 -15.16 0.97 -8.25
N ARG A 31 -14.83 0.85 -9.54
CA ARG A 31 -14.21 -0.35 -10.09
C ARG A 31 -12.79 -0.05 -10.57
N TYR A 32 -11.83 -0.62 -9.85
CA TYR A 32 -10.40 -0.48 -10.12
C TYR A 32 -9.75 -1.75 -10.66
N ASN A 33 -10.53 -2.62 -11.32
CA ASN A 33 -10.05 -3.87 -11.91
C ASN A 33 -9.38 -4.87 -10.94
N GLN A 34 -9.46 -4.63 -9.63
CA GLN A 34 -8.89 -5.52 -8.61
C GLN A 34 -9.52 -6.92 -8.59
N HIS A 35 -10.69 -7.11 -9.23
CA HIS A 35 -11.34 -8.41 -9.38
C HIS A 35 -10.71 -9.28 -10.48
N LEU A 36 -9.83 -8.73 -11.32
CA LEU A 36 -9.26 -9.44 -12.46
C LEU A 36 -8.10 -10.39 -12.08
N HIS A 37 -7.49 -10.22 -10.91
CA HIS A 37 -6.38 -11.06 -10.46
C HIS A 37 -6.29 -11.09 -8.91
N PRO A 38 -5.92 -12.24 -8.31
CA PRO A 38 -5.60 -12.29 -6.88
C PRO A 38 -4.43 -11.35 -6.54
N ALA A 39 -4.41 -10.81 -5.33
CA ALA A 39 -3.41 -9.84 -4.87
C ALA A 39 -3.34 -8.52 -5.71
N SER A 40 -4.35 -8.21 -6.52
CA SER A 40 -4.41 -6.95 -7.27
C SER A 40 -4.81 -5.78 -6.34
N LEU A 41 -3.87 -4.85 -6.12
CA LEU A 41 -4.00 -3.70 -5.24
C LEU A 41 -3.62 -2.40 -5.95
N ILE A 42 -4.27 -1.30 -5.55
CA ILE A 42 -3.80 0.06 -5.83
C ILE A 42 -3.01 0.54 -4.62
N VAL A 43 -1.86 1.14 -4.87
CA VAL A 43 -1.06 1.81 -3.86
C VAL A 43 -0.76 3.23 -4.33
N GLU A 44 -1.04 4.20 -3.47
CA GLU A 44 -0.76 5.61 -3.71
C GLU A 44 0.46 6.03 -2.88
N LEU A 45 1.41 6.69 -3.54
CA LEU A 45 2.66 7.16 -2.94
C LEU A 45 2.78 8.66 -3.15
N GLY A 46 2.87 9.40 -2.04
CA GLY A 46 2.89 10.86 -2.04
C GLY A 46 1.52 11.51 -2.24
N SER A 47 1.52 12.83 -2.20
CA SER A 47 0.38 13.71 -2.48
C SER A 47 0.87 15.07 -2.99
N VAL A 48 -0.06 15.99 -3.26
CA VAL A 48 0.28 17.40 -3.58
C VAL A 48 0.96 18.15 -2.42
N GLU A 49 0.96 17.57 -1.22
CA GLU A 49 1.54 18.14 -0.01
C GLU A 49 2.93 17.56 0.31
N THR A 50 3.40 16.57 -0.46
CA THR A 50 4.70 15.92 -0.26
C THR A 50 5.66 16.24 -1.40
N THR A 51 6.96 16.26 -1.10
CA THR A 51 8.03 16.36 -2.09
C THR A 51 8.21 15.06 -2.88
N LEU A 52 8.92 15.14 -4.02
CA LEU A 52 9.25 13.95 -4.81
C LEU A 52 10.16 13.00 -4.01
N GLU A 53 11.11 13.56 -3.28
CA GLU A 53 12.08 12.83 -2.46
C GLU A 53 11.38 12.01 -1.37
N GLU A 54 10.35 12.57 -0.71
CA GLU A 54 9.53 11.84 0.27
C GLU A 54 8.75 10.69 -0.39
N ALA A 55 8.18 10.90 -1.59
CA ALA A 55 7.47 9.87 -2.31
C ALA A 55 8.39 8.72 -2.78
N LEU A 56 9.61 9.05 -3.23
CA LEU A 56 10.63 8.07 -3.60
C LEU A 56 11.09 7.27 -2.39
N LEU A 57 11.35 7.94 -1.25
CA LEU A 57 11.69 7.25 -0.01
C LEU A 57 10.55 6.31 0.43
N ALA A 58 9.29 6.75 0.38
CA ALA A 58 8.14 5.90 0.68
C ALA A 58 8.05 4.67 -0.24
N ALA A 59 8.42 4.80 -1.51
CA ALA A 59 8.49 3.69 -2.46
C ALA A 59 9.57 2.66 -2.07
N GLU A 60 10.76 3.11 -1.67
CA GLU A 60 11.85 2.24 -1.21
C GLU A 60 11.48 1.49 0.08
N LEU A 61 10.85 2.17 1.02
CA LEU A 61 10.35 1.57 2.26
C LEU A 61 9.23 0.54 1.96
N LEU A 62 8.30 0.87 1.05
CA LEU A 62 7.28 -0.07 0.60
C LEU A 62 7.90 -1.30 -0.06
N ALA A 63 8.94 -1.14 -0.89
CA ALA A 63 9.64 -2.27 -1.50
C ALA A 63 10.22 -3.21 -0.43
N SER A 64 10.79 -2.65 0.63
CA SER A 64 11.30 -3.43 1.78
C SER A 64 10.19 -4.21 2.51
N VAL A 65 9.00 -3.61 2.64
CA VAL A 65 7.81 -4.29 3.18
C VAL A 65 7.38 -5.45 2.26
N LEU A 66 7.32 -5.22 0.94
CA LEU A 66 6.89 -6.24 -0.02
C LEU A 66 7.82 -7.46 0.00
N VAL A 67 9.13 -7.26 0.15
CA VAL A 67 10.12 -8.35 0.32
C VAL A 67 9.83 -9.23 1.57
N LYS A 68 9.20 -8.68 2.61
CA LYS A 68 8.81 -9.45 3.80
C LYS A 68 7.45 -10.14 3.65
N VAL A 69 6.60 -9.65 2.76
CA VAL A 69 5.22 -10.11 2.58
C VAL A 69 5.11 -11.22 1.53
N LEU A 70 5.88 -11.10 0.45
CA LEU A 70 5.94 -12.01 -0.70
C LEU A 70 6.95 -13.13 -0.45
#